data_AF-A0AAU8IWI9-F1
#
_entry.id   AF-A0AAU8IWI9-F1
#
_cell.length_a   1.000
_cell.length_b   1.000
_cell.length_c   1.000
_cell.angle_alpha   90.00
_cell.angle_beta   90.00
_cell.angle_gamma   90.00
#
_symmetry.space_group_name_H-M   'P 1'
#
loop_
_entity.id
_entity.type
_entity.pdbx_description
1 polymer ?
#
loop_
_entity_poly.entity_id
_entity_poly.type
_entity_poly.pdbx_seq_one_letter_code
_entity_poly.pdbx_strand_id
1 'polypeptide(L)'
;MTTRILPAVGDPDGARALITLLSQLPDTEPAPPVPDSTALLDLLARLAAESLDELPEVVLVHERIGPVPALDLIRDLVLRFPAVGVVLVTADTSPALLTAAMDSGARGIVAFPLGYDALAERVHAAASWSAGMRRHLAGGTGNELVPAGGGGRVVAVTGAKGGVGTTLTAVQLALATSASGRSVALLDLDLQSGDIASYLDVQFRRSVADLAAITDITPRVLQDAVFTHETGIDLLLAPADGERGEEITDRVARQVVHALRARYEVVVVDCGTQMGAANAVAVELADQAVLLVTPDVVAVRAAKRMIRLWDRLQIRKAEETLTVVNRYARSAEIQPTLVERVTGTKTARTTLPAAFKELQAAVDAGRMQDLDNRSTVKQAMWTLAGELGLVAAPAPDATGGRRTRRRGDKGAVTLEFAAMFPLVLVVMGLLWQCVLYGYTYSLAGNAADEAARAATSAEAGGGDYGAACVAAGHKNLPSAWKGADIGCAPEGTVMKATVEVKVPLFFPGVNPGWKVTGEAGAATEKAQGQ
;
A
#
# COMPACT_ATOMS: atom_id res chain seq x y z
N MET A 1 -23.15 0.19 -21.69
CA MET A 1 -24.53 0.63 -21.40
C MET A 1 -25.05 1.25 -22.68
N THR A 2 -26.20 0.82 -23.16
CA THR A 2 -26.86 1.44 -24.33
C THR A 2 -27.41 2.80 -23.93
N THR A 3 -27.17 3.83 -24.74
CA THR A 3 -27.66 5.19 -24.51
C THR A 3 -29.04 5.34 -25.14
N ARG A 4 -30.10 5.52 -24.33
CA ARG A 4 -31.44 5.81 -24.84
C ARG A 4 -31.56 7.28 -25.19
N ILE A 5 -31.98 7.53 -26.41
CA ILE A 5 -32.05 8.87 -26.98
C ILE A 5 -33.49 9.13 -27.36
N LEU A 6 -34.06 10.23 -26.89
CA LEU A 6 -35.42 10.65 -27.21
C LEU A 6 -35.40 11.89 -28.12
N PRO A 7 -35.70 11.72 -29.42
CA PRO A 7 -35.92 12.85 -30.32
C PRO A 7 -37.20 13.60 -29.95
N ALA A 8 -37.11 14.92 -29.82
CA ALA A 8 -38.25 15.81 -29.69
C ALA A 8 -38.25 16.78 -30.88
N VAL A 9 -39.03 16.44 -31.91
CA VAL A 9 -38.98 17.09 -33.22
C VAL A 9 -40.39 17.26 -33.75
N GLY A 10 -40.83 18.51 -33.92
CA GLY A 10 -42.15 18.81 -34.49
C GLY A 10 -42.23 18.74 -36.01
N ASP A 11 -41.10 18.64 -36.69
CA ASP A 11 -41.03 18.49 -38.14
C ASP A 11 -40.85 17.01 -38.55
N PRO A 12 -41.76 16.43 -39.36
CA PRO A 12 -41.66 15.02 -39.77
C PRO A 12 -40.39 14.67 -40.55
N ASP A 13 -39.89 15.60 -41.36
CA ASP A 13 -38.69 15.36 -42.18
C ASP A 13 -37.42 15.45 -41.33
N GLY A 14 -37.33 16.43 -40.44
CA GLY A 14 -36.30 16.49 -39.40
C GLY A 14 -36.29 15.24 -38.51
N ALA A 15 -37.45 14.72 -38.12
CA ALA A 15 -37.56 13.52 -37.31
C ALA A 15 -37.01 12.28 -38.03
N ARG A 16 -37.33 12.10 -39.33
CA ARG A 16 -36.80 11.01 -40.16
C ARG A 16 -35.28 11.09 -40.30
N ALA A 17 -34.75 12.29 -40.57
CA ALA A 17 -33.31 12.51 -40.70
C ALA A 17 -32.56 12.16 -39.41
N LEU A 18 -33.09 12.61 -38.27
CA LEU A 18 -32.49 12.36 -36.95
C LEU A 18 -32.49 10.86 -36.62
N ILE A 19 -33.62 10.16 -36.77
CA ILE A 19 -33.71 8.71 -36.50
C ILE A 19 -32.77 7.91 -37.40
N THR A 20 -32.66 8.30 -38.68
CA THR A 20 -31.79 7.61 -39.64
C THR A 20 -30.32 7.71 -39.23
N LEU A 21 -29.89 8.86 -38.71
CA LEU A 21 -28.52 9.03 -38.24
C LEU A 21 -28.30 8.39 -36.87
N LEU A 22 -29.27 8.49 -35.96
CA LEU A 22 -29.18 7.87 -34.63
C LEU A 22 -29.09 6.35 -34.71
N SER A 23 -29.81 5.71 -35.64
CA SER A 23 -29.74 4.26 -35.83
C SER A 23 -28.38 3.76 -36.35
N GLN A 24 -27.53 4.68 -36.84
CA GLN A 24 -26.16 4.39 -37.26
C GLN A 24 -25.14 4.60 -36.13
N LEU A 25 -25.55 5.14 -34.98
CA LEU A 25 -24.66 5.35 -33.84
C LEU A 25 -24.49 4.03 -33.05
N PRO A 26 -23.24 3.60 -32.78
CA PRO A 26 -23.00 2.41 -31.96
C PRO A 26 -23.48 2.63 -30.53
N ASP A 27 -23.94 1.57 -29.87
CA ASP A 27 -24.35 1.58 -28.46
C ASP A 27 -25.44 2.61 -28.10
N THR A 28 -26.30 2.96 -29.08
CA THR A 28 -27.46 3.84 -28.86
C THR A 28 -28.77 3.12 -29.15
N GLU A 29 -29.82 3.53 -28.45
CA GLU A 29 -31.18 3.04 -28.61
C GLU A 29 -32.12 4.25 -28.83
N PRO A 30 -32.36 4.67 -30.08
CA PRO A 30 -33.24 5.79 -30.37
C PRO A 30 -34.71 5.40 -30.14
N ALA A 31 -35.39 6.14 -29.26
CA ALA A 31 -36.82 6.05 -29.05
C ALA A 31 -37.61 6.70 -30.20
N PRO A 32 -38.90 6.37 -30.37
CA PRO A 32 -39.78 7.06 -31.31
C PRO A 32 -39.79 8.58 -31.06
N PRO A 33 -39.80 9.41 -32.11
CA PRO A 33 -39.75 10.85 -31.97
C PRO A 33 -41.06 11.38 -31.36
N VAL A 34 -40.93 12.35 -30.47
CA VAL A 34 -42.05 13.06 -29.87
C VAL A 34 -42.35 14.32 -30.70
N PRO A 35 -43.60 14.52 -31.14
CA PRO A 35 -43.94 15.56 -32.12
C PRO A 35 -44.08 16.97 -31.51
N ASP A 36 -44.26 17.09 -30.20
CA ASP A 36 -44.50 18.39 -29.57
C ASP A 36 -43.97 18.45 -28.13
N SER A 37 -43.81 19.67 -27.62
CA SER A 37 -43.22 19.94 -26.31
C SER A 37 -44.10 19.45 -25.16
N THR A 38 -45.42 19.42 -25.33
CA THR A 38 -46.37 19.00 -24.29
C THR A 38 -46.28 17.49 -24.11
N ALA A 39 -46.35 16.74 -25.21
CA ALA A 39 -46.20 15.29 -25.23
C ALA A 39 -44.83 14.86 -24.66
N LEU A 40 -43.77 15.65 -24.88
CA LEU A 40 -42.44 15.37 -24.33
C LEU A 40 -42.44 15.46 -22.80
N LEU A 41 -42.97 16.56 -22.26
CA LEU A 41 -43.01 16.79 -20.82
C LEU A 41 -43.88 15.74 -20.13
N ASP A 42 -45.03 15.38 -20.71
CA ASP A 42 -45.93 14.36 -20.17
C ASP A 42 -45.28 12.97 -20.18
N LEU A 43 -44.57 12.62 -21.27
CA LEU A 43 -43.84 11.36 -21.36
C LEU A 43 -42.75 11.25 -20.29
N LEU A 44 -41.92 12.29 -20.16
CA LEU A 44 -40.84 12.31 -19.17
C LEU A 44 -41.38 12.33 -17.74
N ALA A 45 -42.47 13.06 -17.48
CA ALA A 45 -43.13 13.05 -16.18
C ALA A 45 -43.64 11.65 -15.80
N ARG A 46 -44.24 10.94 -16.76
CA ARG A 46 -44.69 9.55 -16.55
C ARG A 46 -43.51 8.61 -16.27
N LEU A 47 -42.44 8.68 -17.06
CA LEU A 47 -41.24 7.85 -16.86
C LEU A 47 -40.57 8.14 -15.52
N ALA A 48 -40.43 9.42 -15.15
CA ALA A 48 -39.86 9.83 -13.86
C ALA A 48 -40.69 9.35 -12.66
N ALA A 49 -42.02 9.24 -12.81
CA ALA A 49 -42.90 8.72 -11.77
C ALA A 49 -42.74 7.21 -11.56
N GLU A 50 -42.31 6.46 -12.59
CA GLU A 50 -42.03 5.03 -12.50
C GLU A 50 -40.67 4.76 -11.86
N SER A 51 -39.60 5.34 -12.42
CA SER A 51 -38.24 5.28 -11.87
C SER A 51 -37.31 6.27 -12.59
N LEU A 52 -36.27 6.74 -11.89
CA LEU A 52 -35.19 7.51 -12.51
C LEU A 52 -34.45 6.70 -13.60
N ASP A 53 -34.45 5.37 -13.50
CA ASP A 53 -33.82 4.50 -14.50
C ASP A 53 -34.63 4.38 -15.79
N GLU A 54 -35.90 4.80 -15.81
CA GLU A 54 -36.75 4.75 -17.02
C GLU A 54 -36.60 6.01 -17.90
N LEU A 55 -36.03 7.09 -17.36
CA LEU A 55 -35.78 8.30 -18.14
C LEU A 55 -34.72 8.07 -19.23
N PRO A 56 -34.83 8.69 -20.42
CA PRO A 56 -33.79 8.61 -21.46
C PRO A 56 -32.53 9.37 -21.04
N GLU A 57 -31.35 8.87 -21.39
CA GLU A 57 -30.08 9.54 -21.09
C GLU A 57 -29.95 10.89 -21.82
N VAL A 58 -30.46 10.96 -23.05
CA VAL A 58 -30.38 12.16 -23.89
C VAL A 58 -31.72 12.50 -24.50
N VAL A 59 -32.09 13.79 -24.48
CA VAL A 59 -33.20 14.35 -25.25
C VAL A 59 -32.65 15.31 -26.29
N LEU A 60 -33.01 15.09 -27.56
CA LEU A 60 -32.64 15.95 -28.67
C LEU A 60 -33.81 16.88 -28.99
N VAL A 61 -33.69 18.16 -28.68
CA VAL A 61 -34.74 19.16 -28.88
C VAL A 61 -34.50 19.90 -30.18
N HIS A 62 -35.40 19.79 -31.15
CA HIS A 62 -35.33 20.57 -32.39
C HIS A 62 -35.85 22.00 -32.19
N GLU A 63 -35.20 23.00 -32.80
CA GLU A 63 -35.54 24.42 -32.65
C GLU A 63 -37.00 24.76 -33.00
N ARG A 64 -37.61 23.98 -33.90
CA ARG A 64 -38.99 24.13 -34.37
C ARG A 64 -40.02 23.40 -33.53
N ILE A 65 -39.65 22.80 -32.40
CA ILE A 65 -40.63 22.20 -31.50
C ILE A 65 -41.56 23.29 -30.95
N GLY A 66 -42.83 22.93 -30.75
CA GLY A 66 -43.82 23.77 -30.10
C GLY A 66 -44.81 22.91 -29.33
N PRO A 67 -45.81 23.50 -28.63
CA PRO A 67 -46.10 24.93 -28.56
C PRO A 67 -45.14 25.76 -27.69
N VAL A 68 -44.35 25.13 -26.80
CA VAL A 68 -43.35 25.84 -26.00
C VAL A 68 -42.09 26.07 -26.84
N PRO A 69 -41.53 27.29 -26.90
CA PRO A 69 -40.28 27.56 -27.60
C PRO A 69 -39.12 26.69 -27.11
N ALA A 70 -38.25 26.24 -28.01
CA ALA A 70 -37.21 25.27 -27.69
C ALA A 70 -36.32 25.67 -26.49
N LEU A 71 -35.91 26.93 -26.38
CA LEU A 71 -35.06 27.40 -25.28
C LEU A 71 -35.77 27.41 -23.92
N ASP A 72 -37.06 27.72 -23.91
CA ASP A 72 -37.89 27.68 -22.70
C ASP A 72 -38.17 26.22 -22.30
N LEU A 73 -38.41 25.36 -23.28
CA LEU A 73 -38.56 23.92 -23.08
C LEU A 73 -37.30 23.31 -22.49
N ILE A 74 -36.12 23.64 -23.02
CA ILE A 74 -34.83 23.16 -22.48
C ILE A 74 -34.70 23.56 -21.01
N ARG A 75 -35.03 24.81 -20.67
CA ARG A 75 -34.99 25.29 -19.28
C ARG A 75 -35.93 24.49 -18.38
N ASP A 76 -37.16 24.23 -18.84
CA ASP A 76 -38.14 23.45 -18.09
C ASP A 76 -37.70 21.99 -17.91
N LEU A 77 -37.14 21.38 -18.95
CA LEU A 77 -36.60 20.01 -18.92
C LEU A 77 -35.46 19.88 -17.91
N VAL A 78 -34.50 20.81 -17.92
CA VAL A 78 -33.35 20.78 -17.01
C VAL A 78 -33.79 20.95 -15.55
N LEU A 79 -34.81 21.78 -15.29
CA LEU A 79 -35.33 22.00 -13.94
C LEU A 79 -36.13 20.80 -13.41
N ARG A 80 -36.95 20.17 -14.26
CA ARG A 80 -37.83 19.05 -13.83
C ARG A 80 -37.15 17.69 -13.90
N PHE A 81 -36.23 17.50 -14.84
CA PHE A 81 -35.57 16.23 -15.12
C PHE A 81 -34.04 16.41 -15.17
N PRO A 82 -33.40 16.78 -14.04
CA PRO A 82 -31.96 17.07 -14.01
C PRO A 82 -31.11 15.86 -14.41
N ALA A 83 -31.65 14.64 -14.33
CA ALA A 83 -30.99 13.41 -14.77
C ALA A 83 -30.84 13.27 -16.30
N VAL A 84 -31.48 14.12 -17.11
CA VAL A 84 -31.55 13.98 -18.58
C VAL A 84 -30.63 15.00 -19.26
N GLY A 85 -29.74 14.54 -20.13
CA GLY A 85 -28.90 15.43 -20.93
C GLY A 85 -29.69 16.02 -22.10
N VAL A 86 -29.79 17.34 -22.20
CA VAL A 86 -30.57 17.99 -23.28
C VAL A 86 -29.63 18.58 -24.32
N VAL A 87 -29.86 18.28 -25.61
CA VAL A 87 -29.07 18.82 -26.73
C VAL A 87 -30.00 19.52 -27.71
N LEU A 88 -29.66 20.76 -28.10
CA LEU A 88 -30.42 21.54 -29.07
C LEU A 88 -29.99 21.17 -30.50
N VAL A 89 -30.95 20.97 -31.39
CA VAL A 89 -30.75 20.81 -32.83
C VAL A 89 -31.31 22.05 -33.53
N THR A 90 -30.47 22.79 -34.25
CA THR A 90 -30.84 24.09 -34.83
C THR A 90 -30.09 24.37 -36.13
N ALA A 91 -30.72 25.05 -37.08
CA ALA A 91 -30.05 25.57 -38.27
C ALA A 91 -29.30 26.89 -37.98
N ASP A 92 -29.63 27.60 -36.90
CA ASP A 92 -28.95 28.82 -36.49
C ASP A 92 -27.72 28.48 -35.63
N THR A 93 -26.54 28.89 -36.08
CA THR A 93 -25.26 28.68 -35.39
C THR A 93 -24.65 30.00 -34.91
N SER A 94 -25.48 31.03 -34.78
CA SER A 94 -25.06 32.34 -34.30
C SER A 94 -24.52 32.26 -32.86
N PRO A 95 -23.48 33.04 -32.51
CA PRO A 95 -22.96 33.11 -31.15
C PRO A 95 -24.03 33.43 -30.11
N ALA A 96 -25.01 34.27 -30.47
CA ALA A 96 -26.11 34.64 -29.58
C ALA A 96 -26.99 33.44 -29.22
N LEU A 97 -27.34 32.58 -30.19
CA LEU A 97 -28.13 31.38 -29.91
C LEU A 97 -27.31 30.34 -29.13
N LEU A 98 -26.02 30.21 -29.43
CA LEU A 98 -25.12 29.32 -28.67
C LEU A 98 -25.11 29.69 -27.18
N THR A 99 -24.92 30.98 -26.86
CA THR A 99 -24.95 31.48 -25.48
C THR A 99 -26.33 31.26 -24.85
N ALA A 100 -27.41 31.64 -25.54
CA ALA A 100 -28.77 31.49 -25.00
C ALA A 100 -29.15 30.03 -24.71
N ALA A 101 -28.74 29.09 -25.56
CA ALA A 101 -28.96 27.67 -25.35
C ALA A 101 -28.18 27.12 -24.15
N MET A 102 -26.91 27.52 -23.97
CA MET A 102 -26.12 27.16 -22.80
C MET A 102 -26.71 27.77 -21.51
N ASP A 103 -27.15 29.03 -21.54
CA ASP A 103 -27.78 29.72 -20.41
C ASP A 103 -29.12 29.06 -20.01
N SER A 104 -29.84 28.48 -20.97
CA SER A 104 -31.04 27.66 -20.70
C SER A 104 -30.74 26.25 -20.20
N GLY A 105 -29.47 25.83 -20.18
CA GLY A 105 -29.03 24.54 -19.64
C GLY A 105 -28.84 23.43 -20.69
N ALA A 106 -28.83 23.75 -21.99
CA ALA A 106 -28.47 22.77 -23.01
C ALA A 106 -27.03 22.28 -22.80
N ARG A 107 -26.81 20.97 -22.91
CA ARG A 107 -25.49 20.34 -22.76
C ARG A 107 -24.69 20.31 -24.06
N GLY A 108 -25.36 20.52 -25.18
CA GLY A 108 -24.74 20.55 -26.49
C GLY A 108 -25.66 21.15 -27.54
N ILE A 109 -25.08 21.48 -28.68
CA ILE A 109 -25.80 22.01 -29.83
C ILE A 109 -25.28 21.27 -31.06
N VAL A 110 -26.20 20.83 -31.90
CA VAL A 110 -25.92 20.16 -33.17
C VAL A 110 -26.56 20.99 -34.29
N ALA A 111 -25.75 21.34 -35.29
CA ALA A 111 -26.23 22.09 -36.44
C ALA A 111 -27.12 21.20 -37.33
N PHE A 112 -28.16 21.82 -37.91
CA PHE A 112 -28.97 21.23 -38.97
C PHE A 112 -28.62 21.90 -40.32
N PRO A 113 -28.28 21.15 -41.39
CA PRO A 113 -28.38 19.69 -41.54
C PRO A 113 -27.35 18.93 -40.70
N LEU A 114 -27.78 17.76 -40.21
CA LEU A 114 -27.04 16.95 -39.24
C LEU A 114 -25.79 16.30 -39.88
N GLY A 115 -24.64 16.46 -39.22
CA GLY A 115 -23.44 15.66 -39.49
C GLY A 115 -23.32 14.48 -38.51
N TYR A 116 -22.94 13.30 -38.99
CA TYR A 116 -22.80 12.09 -38.18
C TYR A 116 -21.86 12.30 -36.99
N ASP A 117 -20.62 12.76 -37.26
CA ASP A 117 -19.59 12.93 -36.22
C ASP A 117 -20.00 13.94 -35.15
N ALA A 118 -20.55 15.08 -35.57
CA ALA A 118 -21.00 16.13 -34.66
C ALA A 118 -22.18 15.67 -33.79
N LEU A 119 -23.12 14.91 -34.36
CA LEU A 119 -24.23 14.33 -33.60
C LEU A 119 -23.72 13.28 -32.61
N ALA A 120 -22.84 12.38 -33.06
CA ALA A 120 -22.24 11.33 -32.23
C ALA A 120 -21.53 11.94 -31.02
N GLU A 121 -20.65 12.91 -31.23
CA GLU A 121 -19.88 13.57 -30.18
C GLU A 121 -20.80 14.22 -29.13
N ARG A 122 -21.82 14.96 -29.58
CA ARG A 122 -22.73 15.69 -28.67
C ARG A 122 -23.64 14.75 -27.90
N VAL A 123 -24.12 13.68 -28.52
CA VAL A 123 -24.92 12.64 -27.87
C VAL A 123 -24.08 11.94 -26.78
N HIS A 124 -22.86 11.50 -27.08
CA HIS A 124 -21.99 10.84 -26.10
C HIS A 124 -21.62 11.76 -24.93
N ALA A 125 -21.34 13.04 -25.20
CA ALA A 125 -21.07 14.03 -24.16
C ALA A 125 -22.29 14.26 -23.24
N ALA A 126 -23.50 14.34 -23.81
CA ALA A 126 -24.72 14.47 -23.03
C ALA A 126 -25.06 13.20 -22.23
N ALA A 127 -24.86 12.02 -22.81
CA ALA A 127 -25.10 10.74 -22.17
C ALA A 127 -24.17 10.49 -20.98
N SER A 128 -22.88 10.78 -21.13
CA SER A 128 -21.89 10.66 -20.04
C SER A 128 -22.21 11.60 -18.86
N TRP A 129 -22.69 12.81 -19.15
CA TRP A 129 -23.18 13.73 -18.13
C TRP A 129 -24.43 13.19 -17.43
N SER A 130 -25.42 12.71 -18.18
CA SER A 130 -26.65 12.11 -17.62
C SER A 130 -26.34 10.93 -16.69
N ALA A 131 -25.45 10.03 -17.11
CA ALA A 131 -25.02 8.90 -16.29
C ALA A 131 -24.34 9.37 -14.99
N GLY A 132 -23.53 10.44 -15.06
CA GLY A 132 -22.95 11.08 -13.87
C GLY A 132 -23.99 11.65 -12.91
N MET A 133 -24.97 12.37 -13.46
CA MET A 133 -26.02 13.02 -12.68
C MET A 133 -26.98 12.02 -12.04
N ARG A 134 -27.33 10.93 -12.72
CA ARG A 134 -28.17 9.85 -12.17
C ARG A 134 -27.52 9.20 -10.95
N ARG A 135 -26.22 8.94 -11.00
CA ARG A 135 -25.49 8.42 -9.83
C ARG A 135 -25.56 9.37 -8.64
N HIS A 136 -25.52 10.67 -8.89
CA HIS A 136 -25.62 11.69 -7.85
C HIS A 136 -27.05 11.78 -7.26
N LEU A 137 -28.07 11.78 -8.12
CA LEU A 137 -29.47 11.88 -7.72
C LEU A 137 -30.01 10.59 -7.07
N ALA A 138 -29.56 9.42 -7.52
CA ALA A 138 -29.89 8.13 -6.91
C ALA A 138 -29.32 7.97 -5.48
N GLY A 139 -28.37 8.82 -5.07
CA GLY A 139 -27.86 8.91 -3.70
C GLY A 139 -28.75 9.70 -2.73
N GLY A 140 -29.96 10.10 -3.14
CA GLY A 140 -30.84 11.02 -2.40
C GLY A 140 -31.67 10.43 -1.24
N THR A 141 -31.59 9.14 -0.95
CA THR A 141 -32.33 8.52 0.16
C THR A 141 -31.42 7.78 1.12
N GLY A 142 -31.21 8.36 2.30
CA GLY A 142 -30.80 7.62 3.50
C GLY A 142 -29.30 7.35 3.64
N ASN A 143 -28.72 8.01 4.65
CA ASN A 143 -27.59 7.58 5.47
C ASN A 143 -27.06 6.16 5.22
N GLU A 144 -26.11 6.02 4.30
CA GLU A 144 -25.17 4.90 4.24
C GLU A 144 -23.91 5.34 3.49
N LEU A 145 -22.75 4.90 3.98
CA LEU A 145 -21.44 5.20 3.44
C LEU A 145 -21.43 4.90 1.94
N VAL A 146 -21.22 5.92 1.10
CA VAL A 146 -21.15 5.78 -0.36
C VAL A 146 -20.08 4.73 -0.73
N PRO A 147 -20.46 3.56 -1.27
CA PRO A 147 -19.55 2.75 -2.06
C PRO A 147 -19.49 3.38 -3.46
N ALA A 148 -18.26 3.62 -3.93
CA ALA A 148 -17.96 4.09 -5.26
C ALA A 148 -18.69 3.27 -6.36
N GLY A 149 -19.25 3.96 -7.35
CA GLY A 149 -19.79 3.31 -8.54
C GLY A 149 -19.92 4.27 -9.70
N GLY A 150 -18.82 4.50 -10.45
CA GLY A 150 -18.85 5.15 -11.76
C GLY A 150 -17.51 5.73 -12.25
N GLY A 151 -16.55 5.94 -11.35
CA GLY A 151 -15.18 6.35 -11.69
C GLY A 151 -14.18 5.63 -10.79
N GLY A 152 -12.90 5.79 -11.08
CA GLY A 152 -11.79 5.27 -10.30
C GLY A 152 -11.85 5.61 -8.82
N ARG A 153 -11.13 4.83 -8.02
CA ARG A 153 -10.95 5.07 -6.60
C ARG A 153 -9.78 6.02 -6.37
N VAL A 154 -10.01 7.13 -5.67
CA VAL A 154 -8.99 8.10 -5.32
C VAL A 154 -8.48 7.85 -3.90
N VAL A 155 -7.17 7.68 -3.73
CA VAL A 155 -6.51 7.56 -2.43
C VAL A 155 -5.48 8.68 -2.28
N ALA A 156 -5.75 9.61 -1.38
CA ALA A 156 -4.83 10.69 -1.06
C ALA A 156 -3.92 10.28 0.11
N VAL A 157 -2.61 10.35 -0.08
CA VAL A 157 -1.60 10.01 0.91
C VAL A 157 -0.95 11.29 1.38
N THR A 158 -0.99 11.57 2.68
CA THR A 158 -0.42 12.80 3.25
C THR A 158 0.33 12.49 4.53
N GLY A 159 1.45 13.16 4.75
CA GLY A 159 2.28 12.97 5.93
C GLY A 159 2.00 14.01 7.01
N ALA A 160 1.96 13.57 8.26
CA ALA A 160 1.85 14.47 9.40
C ALA A 160 3.06 15.41 9.56
N LYS A 161 4.23 15.04 9.01
CA LYS A 161 5.49 15.77 9.09
C LYS A 161 6.41 15.36 7.93
N GLY A 162 7.31 16.26 7.50
CA GLY A 162 8.42 15.94 6.60
C GLY A 162 9.20 14.69 7.01
N GLY A 163 9.47 13.80 6.05
CA GLY A 163 10.30 12.60 6.24
C GLY A 163 9.59 11.39 6.86
N VAL A 164 8.26 11.41 7.02
CA VAL A 164 7.49 10.24 7.50
C VAL A 164 7.34 9.13 6.45
N GLY A 165 7.74 9.38 5.20
CA GLY A 165 7.68 8.39 4.11
C GLY A 165 6.39 8.41 3.28
N THR A 166 5.76 9.58 3.14
CA THR A 166 4.54 9.78 2.32
C THR A 166 4.74 9.34 0.88
N THR A 167 5.69 9.95 0.17
CA THR A 167 6.01 9.66 -1.24
C THR A 167 6.36 8.21 -1.47
N LEU A 168 7.23 7.63 -0.63
CA LEU A 168 7.59 6.22 -0.72
C LEU A 168 6.36 5.30 -0.59
N THR A 169 5.44 5.62 0.32
CA THR A 169 4.20 4.86 0.51
C THR A 169 3.27 5.04 -0.68
N ALA A 170 3.09 6.26 -1.21
CA ALA A 170 2.29 6.51 -2.40
C ALA A 170 2.82 5.73 -3.62
N VAL A 171 4.13 5.76 -3.87
CA VAL A 171 4.81 5.00 -4.92
C VAL A 171 4.56 3.50 -4.77
N GLN A 172 4.74 2.95 -3.57
CA GLN A 172 4.56 1.51 -3.35
C GLN A 172 3.09 1.06 -3.41
N LEU A 173 2.14 1.90 -2.99
CA LEU A 173 0.71 1.63 -3.20
C LEU A 173 0.36 1.61 -4.70
N ALA A 174 0.90 2.53 -5.49
CA ALA A 174 0.71 2.54 -6.95
C ALA A 174 1.33 1.30 -7.61
N LEU A 175 2.56 0.91 -7.21
CA LEU A 175 3.23 -0.31 -7.69
C LEU A 175 2.43 -1.58 -7.35
N ALA A 176 1.95 -1.71 -6.12
CA ALA A 176 1.12 -2.84 -5.72
C ALA A 176 -0.19 -2.89 -6.53
N THR A 177 -0.81 -1.73 -6.77
CA THR A 177 -2.04 -1.62 -7.56
C THR A 177 -1.80 -2.05 -9.02
N SER A 178 -0.76 -1.53 -9.67
CA SER A 178 -0.40 -1.91 -11.05
C SER A 178 -0.10 -3.40 -11.15
N ALA A 179 0.68 -3.94 -10.21
CA ALA A 179 1.01 -5.37 -10.16
C ALA A 179 -0.21 -6.27 -9.93
N SER A 180 -1.33 -5.73 -9.43
CA SER A 180 -2.60 -6.46 -9.32
C SER A 180 -3.44 -6.45 -10.62
N GLY A 181 -2.94 -5.83 -11.68
CA GLY A 181 -3.57 -5.77 -13.00
C GLY A 181 -4.58 -4.63 -13.18
N ARG A 182 -4.62 -3.67 -12.24
CA ARG A 182 -5.53 -2.52 -12.29
C ARG A 182 -4.85 -1.30 -12.88
N SER A 183 -5.58 -0.56 -13.71
CA SER A 183 -5.09 0.72 -14.23
C SER A 183 -4.94 1.75 -13.10
N VAL A 184 -3.74 2.32 -12.97
CA VAL A 184 -3.41 3.24 -11.87
C VAL A 184 -2.66 4.47 -12.36
N ALA A 185 -3.09 5.64 -11.86
CA ALA A 185 -2.33 6.87 -11.95
C ALA A 185 -1.73 7.25 -10.59
N LEU A 186 -0.49 7.70 -10.59
CA LEU A 186 0.18 8.33 -9.45
C LEU A 186 0.33 9.83 -9.73
N LEU A 187 -0.44 10.64 -9.01
CA LEU A 187 -0.42 12.10 -9.08
C LEU A 187 0.47 12.64 -7.96
N ASP A 188 1.47 13.43 -8.32
CA ASP A 188 2.35 14.13 -7.38
C ASP A 188 1.83 15.57 -7.15
N LEU A 189 1.30 15.81 -5.95
CA LEU A 189 0.92 17.13 -5.46
C LEU A 189 1.84 17.60 -4.32
N ASP A 190 3.02 17.01 -4.12
CA ASP A 190 4.05 17.65 -3.31
C ASP A 190 4.77 18.73 -4.14
N LEU A 191 4.02 19.77 -4.50
CA LEU A 191 4.36 20.69 -5.59
C LEU A 191 5.66 21.48 -5.41
N GLN A 192 6.16 21.59 -4.17
CA GLN A 192 7.41 22.32 -3.86
C GLN A 192 8.63 21.40 -3.78
N SER A 193 8.44 20.10 -3.53
CA SER A 193 9.52 19.14 -3.23
C SER A 193 9.22 17.72 -3.72
N GLY A 194 8.47 17.60 -4.83
CA GLY A 194 8.01 16.33 -5.36
C GLY A 194 9.17 15.47 -5.86
N ASP A 195 9.37 14.33 -5.20
CA ASP A 195 10.52 13.45 -5.44
C ASP A 195 10.13 12.15 -6.16
N ILE A 196 8.89 11.98 -6.63
CA ILE A 196 8.42 10.72 -7.25
C ILE A 196 9.31 10.33 -8.44
N ALA A 197 9.74 11.31 -9.24
CA ALA A 197 10.66 11.10 -10.36
C ALA A 197 11.98 10.46 -9.91
N SER A 198 12.52 10.89 -8.77
CA SER A 198 13.75 10.35 -8.19
C SER A 198 13.58 8.93 -7.65
N TYR A 199 12.40 8.59 -7.11
CA TYR A 199 12.10 7.24 -6.61
C TYR A 199 11.93 6.18 -7.71
N LEU A 200 11.71 6.60 -8.95
CA LEU A 200 11.45 5.73 -10.11
C LEU A 200 12.45 5.93 -11.26
N ASP A 201 13.48 6.76 -11.08
CA ASP A 201 14.50 7.10 -12.10
C ASP A 201 13.88 7.61 -13.41
N VAL A 202 12.93 8.55 -13.29
CA VAL A 202 12.19 9.09 -14.43
C VAL A 202 12.63 10.51 -14.77
N GLN A 203 12.94 10.74 -16.04
CA GLN A 203 13.06 12.08 -16.61
C GLN A 203 11.78 12.45 -17.36
N PHE A 204 11.17 13.56 -16.99
CA PHE A 204 9.93 14.04 -17.58
C PHE A 204 10.09 15.44 -18.15
N ARG A 205 9.27 15.77 -19.16
CA ARG A 205 9.24 17.11 -19.78
C ARG A 205 7.99 17.90 -19.43
N ARG A 206 6.90 17.21 -19.07
CA ARG A 206 5.64 17.82 -18.70
C ARG A 206 5.25 17.42 -17.28
N SER A 207 4.65 18.35 -16.57
CA SER A 207 4.20 18.20 -15.18
C SER A 207 2.75 18.63 -15.03
N VAL A 208 2.23 18.49 -13.82
CA VAL A 208 0.91 19.03 -13.44
C VAL A 208 0.81 20.55 -13.66
N ALA A 209 1.94 21.29 -13.62
CA ALA A 209 1.96 22.74 -13.88
C ALA A 209 1.62 23.09 -15.33
N ASP A 210 1.93 22.23 -16.29
CA ASP A 210 1.60 22.48 -17.69
C ASP A 210 0.09 22.36 -17.97
N LEU A 211 -0.67 21.84 -17.01
CA LEU A 211 -2.13 21.80 -17.05
C LEU A 211 -2.78 23.05 -16.45
N ALA A 212 -2.03 23.87 -15.69
CA ALA A 212 -2.59 25.02 -14.98
C ALA A 212 -3.16 26.10 -15.91
N ALA A 213 -2.51 26.31 -17.06
CA ALA A 213 -2.93 27.28 -18.07
C ALA A 213 -4.12 26.82 -18.93
N ILE A 214 -4.58 25.57 -18.79
CA ILE A 214 -5.60 24.97 -19.64
C ILE A 214 -6.96 25.08 -18.94
N THR A 215 -7.94 25.66 -19.64
CA THR A 215 -9.29 25.87 -19.08
C THR A 215 -10.05 24.56 -18.93
N ASP A 216 -10.02 23.70 -19.94
CA ASP A 216 -10.67 22.39 -19.96
C ASP A 216 -9.64 21.28 -20.25
N ILE A 217 -9.38 20.46 -19.23
CA ILE A 217 -8.47 19.32 -19.33
C ILE A 217 -9.22 18.17 -20.04
N THR A 218 -9.08 18.10 -21.36
CA THR A 218 -9.60 16.98 -22.16
C THR A 218 -8.77 15.71 -21.92
N PRO A 219 -9.32 14.51 -22.22
CA PRO A 219 -8.56 13.25 -22.10
C PRO A 219 -7.24 13.25 -22.87
N ARG A 220 -7.22 13.93 -24.04
CA ARG A 220 -6.02 14.05 -24.88
C ARG A 220 -4.95 14.95 -24.25
N VAL A 221 -5.36 16.09 -23.70
CA VAL A 221 -4.45 16.99 -22.96
C VAL A 221 -3.84 16.28 -21.76
N LEU A 222 -4.67 15.57 -20.99
CA LEU A 222 -4.20 14.79 -19.85
C LEU A 222 -3.20 13.71 -20.30
N GLN A 223 -3.49 13.00 -21.41
CA GLN A 223 -2.60 11.97 -21.94
C GLN A 223 -1.22 12.51 -22.31
N ASP A 224 -1.14 13.73 -22.85
CA ASP A 224 0.15 14.31 -23.23
C ASP A 224 0.99 14.73 -22.01
N ALA A 225 0.37 15.00 -20.86
CA ALA A 225 1.05 15.38 -19.62
C ALA A 225 1.44 14.18 -18.74
N VAL A 226 0.80 13.03 -18.94
CA VAL A 226 1.07 11.80 -18.20
C VAL A 226 2.27 11.07 -18.78
N PHE A 227 3.16 10.58 -17.91
CA PHE A 227 4.28 9.73 -18.26
C PHE A 227 3.97 8.27 -17.90
N THR A 228 3.92 7.37 -18.89
CA THR A 228 3.75 5.94 -18.65
C THR A 228 5.08 5.29 -18.26
N HIS A 229 5.17 4.78 -17.03
CA HIS A 229 6.35 4.09 -16.53
C HIS A 229 6.36 2.61 -16.95
N GLU A 230 7.55 1.99 -17.03
CA GLU A 230 7.74 0.59 -17.46
C GLU A 230 7.00 -0.43 -16.57
N THR A 231 6.67 -0.05 -15.33
CA THR A 231 5.89 -0.87 -14.39
C THR A 231 4.39 -0.83 -14.64
N GLY A 232 3.92 -0.06 -15.62
CA GLY A 232 2.50 0.11 -15.95
C GLY A 232 1.76 1.16 -15.12
N ILE A 233 2.47 1.93 -14.28
CA ILE A 233 1.89 3.09 -13.60
C ILE A 233 1.98 4.30 -14.53
N ASP A 234 0.89 5.06 -14.61
CA ASP A 234 0.88 6.36 -15.27
C ASP A 234 1.16 7.48 -14.26
N LEU A 235 2.19 8.28 -14.51
CA LEU A 235 2.68 9.31 -13.59
C LEU A 235 2.25 10.70 -14.07
N LEU A 236 1.67 11.50 -13.17
CA LEU A 236 1.52 12.95 -13.38
C LEU A 236 2.30 13.67 -12.29
N LEU A 237 3.48 14.18 -12.66
CA LEU A 237 4.51 14.59 -11.72
C LEU A 237 4.40 16.08 -11.35
N ALA A 238 4.95 16.45 -10.19
CA ALA A 238 5.12 17.82 -9.75
C ALA A 238 6.09 18.56 -10.70
N PRO A 239 6.02 19.90 -10.79
CA PRO A 239 7.01 20.65 -11.57
C PRO A 239 8.43 20.45 -11.02
N ALA A 240 9.43 20.45 -11.91
CA ALA A 240 10.84 20.39 -11.50
C ALA A 240 11.25 21.65 -10.70
N ASP A 241 10.67 22.79 -11.07
CA ASP A 241 10.87 24.07 -10.39
C ASP A 241 9.71 24.31 -9.40
N GLY A 242 10.00 24.26 -8.10
CA GLY A 242 8.98 24.25 -7.05
C GLY A 242 8.11 25.52 -6.97
N GLU A 243 8.60 26.65 -7.45
CA GLU A 243 7.83 27.90 -7.51
C GLU A 243 6.64 27.82 -8.47
N ARG A 244 6.72 26.97 -9.51
CA ARG A 244 5.59 26.71 -10.41
C ARG A 244 4.47 25.94 -9.72
N GLY A 245 4.72 25.37 -8.54
CA GLY A 245 3.70 24.76 -7.70
C GLY A 245 2.57 25.73 -7.33
N GLU A 246 2.85 27.03 -7.20
CA GLU A 246 1.85 28.06 -6.90
C GLU A 246 0.85 28.28 -8.06
N GLU A 247 1.18 27.82 -9.27
CA GLU A 247 0.25 27.86 -10.42
C GLU A 247 -0.91 26.86 -10.26
N ILE A 248 -0.74 25.83 -9.40
CA ILE A 248 -1.74 24.79 -9.18
C ILE A 248 -2.80 25.27 -8.18
N THR A 249 -3.84 25.89 -8.73
CA THR A 249 -5.03 26.28 -7.97
C THR A 249 -5.89 25.08 -7.58
N ASP A 250 -6.83 25.31 -6.65
CA ASP A 250 -7.88 24.37 -6.27
C ASP A 250 -8.72 23.91 -7.48
N ARG A 251 -9.01 24.81 -8.42
CA ARG A 251 -9.69 24.50 -9.68
C ARG A 251 -8.90 23.48 -10.50
N VAL A 252 -7.60 23.73 -10.70
CA VAL A 252 -6.73 22.86 -11.51
C VAL A 252 -6.61 21.49 -10.84
N ALA A 253 -6.37 21.44 -9.53
CA ALA A 253 -6.32 20.19 -8.78
C ALA A 253 -7.64 19.40 -8.91
N ARG A 254 -8.80 20.07 -8.80
CA ARG A 254 -10.12 19.43 -8.96
C ARG A 254 -10.28 18.84 -10.35
N GLN A 255 -9.93 19.59 -11.40
CA GLN A 255 -10.02 19.12 -12.78
C GLN A 255 -9.10 17.93 -13.05
N VAL A 256 -7.84 18.01 -12.59
CA VAL A 256 -6.86 16.91 -12.76
C VAL A 256 -7.33 15.65 -12.04
N VAL A 257 -7.74 15.74 -10.77
CA VAL A 257 -8.20 14.58 -10.01
C VAL A 257 -9.43 13.95 -10.66
N HIS A 258 -10.41 14.75 -11.12
CA HIS A 258 -11.59 14.22 -11.82
C HIS A 258 -11.24 13.57 -13.15
N ALA A 259 -10.34 14.17 -13.93
CA ALA A 259 -9.93 13.65 -15.23
C ALA A 259 -9.16 12.33 -15.08
N LEU A 260 -8.28 12.21 -14.08
CA LEU A 260 -7.63 10.95 -13.73
C LEU A 260 -8.65 9.92 -13.23
N ARG A 261 -9.57 10.32 -12.34
CA ARG A 261 -10.63 9.45 -11.81
C ARG A 261 -11.52 8.88 -12.93
N ALA A 262 -11.76 9.62 -14.00
CA ALA A 262 -12.55 9.14 -15.13
C ALA A 262 -11.84 8.09 -15.99
N ARG A 263 -10.50 8.03 -15.95
CA ARG A 263 -9.68 7.19 -16.85
C ARG A 263 -9.06 5.97 -16.17
N TYR A 264 -8.72 6.07 -14.89
CA TYR A 264 -8.03 5.01 -14.16
C TYR A 264 -8.95 4.36 -13.14
N GLU A 265 -8.77 3.07 -12.88
CA GLU A 265 -9.48 2.39 -11.79
C GLU A 265 -9.04 2.86 -10.41
N VAL A 266 -7.78 3.31 -10.29
CA VAL A 266 -7.19 3.86 -9.06
C VAL A 266 -6.38 5.10 -9.38
N VAL A 267 -6.54 6.13 -8.55
CA VAL A 267 -5.68 7.31 -8.54
C VAL A 267 -5.06 7.40 -7.15
N VAL A 268 -3.75 7.24 -7.06
CA VAL A 268 -3.00 7.50 -5.83
C VAL A 268 -2.47 8.93 -5.94
N VAL A 269 -2.73 9.75 -4.93
CA VAL A 269 -2.26 11.14 -4.89
C VAL A 269 -1.25 11.27 -3.76
N ASP A 270 -0.01 11.64 -4.07
CA ASP A 270 0.96 12.06 -3.06
C ASP A 270 0.73 13.54 -2.75
N CYS A 271 0.24 13.83 -1.55
CA CYS A 271 0.03 15.19 -1.08
C CYS A 271 1.24 15.73 -0.29
N GLY A 272 2.33 14.97 -0.17
CA GLY A 272 3.49 15.38 0.61
C GLY A 272 3.11 15.67 2.07
N THR A 273 3.62 16.77 2.61
CA THR A 273 3.40 17.17 4.02
C THR A 273 2.88 18.60 4.19
N GLN A 274 2.94 19.39 3.13
CA GLN A 274 2.36 20.73 3.10
C GLN A 274 0.87 20.64 2.81
N MET A 275 0.12 21.63 3.31
CA MET A 275 -1.33 21.70 3.12
C MET A 275 -1.68 23.00 2.39
N GLY A 276 -1.53 22.98 1.06
CA GLY A 276 -1.99 24.02 0.17
C GLY A 276 -3.42 23.77 -0.34
N ALA A 277 -3.92 24.68 -1.17
CA ALA A 277 -5.27 24.57 -1.76
C ALA A 277 -5.41 23.29 -2.63
N ALA A 278 -4.39 22.96 -3.43
CA ALA A 278 -4.37 21.75 -4.25
C ALA A 278 -4.43 20.47 -3.41
N ASN A 279 -3.62 20.38 -2.34
CA ASN A 279 -3.61 19.22 -1.44
C ASN A 279 -4.95 19.08 -0.70
N ALA A 280 -5.54 20.19 -0.26
CA ALA A 280 -6.85 20.21 0.38
C ALA A 280 -7.93 19.62 -0.54
N VAL A 281 -7.95 20.01 -1.82
CA VAL A 281 -8.87 19.44 -2.82
C VAL A 281 -8.65 17.94 -3.01
N ALA A 282 -7.40 17.49 -3.09
CA ALA A 282 -7.12 16.06 -3.22
C ALA A 282 -7.62 15.26 -2.00
N VAL A 283 -7.44 15.77 -0.78
CA VAL A 283 -7.93 15.13 0.45
C VAL A 283 -9.47 15.17 0.54
N GLU A 284 -10.09 16.28 0.13
CA GLU A 284 -11.55 16.43 0.04
C GLU A 284 -12.14 15.36 -0.90
N LEU A 285 -11.62 15.25 -2.12
CA LEU A 285 -12.14 14.38 -3.18
C LEU A 285 -11.78 12.90 -3.04
N ALA A 286 -10.86 12.55 -2.14
CA ALA A 286 -10.41 11.17 -1.98
C ALA A 286 -11.52 10.25 -1.48
N ASP A 287 -11.63 9.03 -2.02
CA ASP A 287 -12.47 8.00 -1.40
C ASP A 287 -11.84 7.54 -0.07
N GLN A 288 -10.51 7.55 0.02
CA GLN A 288 -9.78 7.41 1.29
C GLN A 288 -8.62 8.39 1.41
N ALA A 289 -8.59 9.12 2.53
CA ALA A 289 -7.44 9.90 2.95
C ALA A 289 -6.59 9.10 3.93
N VAL A 290 -5.31 8.93 3.61
CA VAL A 290 -4.33 8.18 4.39
C VAL A 290 -3.35 9.17 5.01
N LEU A 291 -3.39 9.32 6.34
CA LEU A 291 -2.47 10.15 7.10
C LEU A 291 -1.31 9.31 7.65
N LEU A 292 -0.09 9.55 7.18
CA LEU A 292 1.10 8.86 7.66
C LEU A 292 1.67 9.55 8.89
N VAL A 293 2.04 8.74 9.88
CA VAL A 293 2.66 9.23 11.11
C VAL A 293 3.73 8.24 11.60
N THR A 294 4.82 8.74 12.16
CA THR A 294 5.82 7.93 12.86
C THR A 294 5.48 7.84 14.36
N PRO A 295 5.88 6.77 15.08
CA PRO A 295 5.55 6.60 16.50
C PRO A 295 6.44 7.48 17.41
N ASP A 296 6.48 8.78 17.14
CA ASP A 296 7.14 9.80 17.95
C ASP A 296 6.18 10.96 18.28
N VAL A 297 6.45 11.63 19.41
CA VAL A 297 5.55 12.65 19.96
C VAL A 297 5.36 13.82 18.99
N VAL A 298 6.40 14.19 18.24
CA VAL A 298 6.37 15.36 17.36
C VAL A 298 5.47 15.07 16.16
N ALA A 299 5.62 13.89 15.53
CA ALA A 299 4.79 13.45 14.42
C ALA A 299 3.32 13.27 14.84
N VAL A 300 3.05 12.64 15.99
CA VAL A 300 1.66 12.47 16.48
C VAL A 300 0.99 13.80 16.81
N ARG A 301 1.71 14.75 17.42
CA ARG A 301 1.19 16.10 17.64
C ARG A 301 0.94 16.83 16.33
N ALA A 302 1.79 16.63 15.32
CA ALA A 302 1.59 17.22 14.00
C ALA A 302 0.37 16.62 13.29
N ALA A 303 0.16 15.30 13.38
CA ALA A 303 -1.02 14.61 12.88
C ALA A 303 -2.30 15.19 13.50
N LYS A 304 -2.33 15.37 14.83
CA LYS A 304 -3.47 16.01 15.52
C LYS A 304 -3.74 17.44 15.03
N ARG A 305 -2.69 18.23 14.78
CA ARG A 305 -2.85 19.59 14.23
C ARG A 305 -3.41 19.54 12.81
N MET A 306 -2.94 18.61 11.98
CA MET A 306 -3.43 18.42 10.62
C MET A 306 -4.92 18.05 10.60
N ILE A 307 -5.34 17.08 11.41
CA ILE A 307 -6.76 16.70 11.52
C ILE A 307 -7.63 17.87 12.00
N ARG A 308 -7.17 18.65 12.99
CA ARG A 308 -7.90 19.86 13.42
C ARG A 308 -7.96 20.93 12.34
N LEU A 309 -6.93 21.04 11.51
CA LEU A 309 -6.93 21.96 10.37
C LEU A 309 -7.99 21.53 9.35
N TRP A 310 -8.02 20.25 8.99
CA TRP A 310 -9.02 19.71 8.06
C TRP A 310 -10.44 19.85 8.56
N ASP A 311 -10.68 19.58 9.84
CA ASP A 311 -11.99 19.76 10.47
C ASP A 311 -12.43 21.24 10.43
N ARG A 312 -11.54 22.17 10.82
CA ARG A 312 -11.84 23.62 10.78
C ARG A 312 -12.11 24.15 9.37
N LEU A 313 -11.40 23.63 8.37
CA LEU A 313 -11.56 24.03 6.97
C LEU A 313 -12.61 23.20 6.24
N GLN A 314 -13.31 22.29 6.93
CA GLN A 314 -14.32 21.40 6.36
C GLN A 314 -13.80 20.57 5.17
N ILE A 315 -12.51 20.22 5.19
CA ILE A 315 -11.86 19.42 4.15
C ILE A 315 -12.24 17.95 4.33
N ARG A 316 -12.07 17.43 5.56
CA ARG A 316 -12.34 16.03 5.91
C ARG A 316 -12.43 15.84 7.42
N LYS A 317 -13.30 14.94 7.87
CA LYS A 317 -13.43 14.60 9.29
C LYS A 317 -12.41 13.53 9.72
N ALA A 318 -12.12 13.51 11.02
CA ALA A 318 -11.20 12.54 11.61
C ALA A 318 -11.67 11.09 11.40
N GLU A 319 -12.97 10.82 11.55
CA GLU A 319 -13.60 9.50 11.40
C GLU A 319 -13.58 8.94 9.96
N GLU A 320 -13.37 9.81 8.98
CA GLU A 320 -13.26 9.54 7.54
C GLU A 320 -11.80 9.48 7.07
N THR A 321 -10.85 9.62 8.00
CA THR A 321 -9.41 9.57 7.74
C THR A 321 -8.82 8.29 8.33
N LEU A 322 -7.97 7.62 7.55
CA LEU A 322 -7.21 6.45 8.00
C LEU A 322 -5.78 6.86 8.34
N THR A 323 -5.37 6.69 9.60
CA THR A 323 -3.98 6.92 9.99
C THR A 323 -3.16 5.63 9.83
N VAL A 324 -1.98 5.74 9.21
CA VAL A 324 -1.02 4.64 9.07
C VAL A 324 0.22 4.96 9.89
N VAL A 325 0.57 4.07 10.81
CA VAL A 325 1.80 4.21 11.61
C VAL A 325 2.97 3.62 10.82
N ASN A 326 3.83 4.51 10.32
CA ASN A 326 5.05 4.16 9.62
C ASN A 326 6.25 4.05 10.57
N ARG A 327 7.26 3.28 10.18
CA ARG A 327 8.47 2.99 10.97
C ARG A 327 8.14 2.48 12.37
N TYR A 328 7.12 1.63 12.45
CA TYR A 328 6.70 1.02 13.69
C TYR A 328 7.61 -0.14 14.07
N ALA A 329 7.91 -0.24 15.36
CA ALA A 329 8.56 -1.39 15.98
C ALA A 329 7.78 -1.75 17.25
N ARG A 330 7.73 -3.03 17.62
CA ARG A 330 7.00 -3.47 18.82
C ARG A 330 7.52 -2.84 20.12
N SER A 331 8.78 -2.42 20.13
CA SER A 331 9.41 -1.71 21.24
C SER A 331 9.11 -0.22 21.28
N ALA A 332 8.35 0.32 20.33
CA ALA A 332 8.00 1.74 20.31
C ALA A 332 7.08 2.08 21.50
N GLU A 333 7.40 3.15 22.22
CA GLU A 333 6.58 3.62 23.35
C GLU A 333 5.19 4.11 22.88
N ILE A 334 5.15 4.74 21.71
CA ILE A 334 3.92 5.21 21.11
C ILE A 334 3.29 4.07 20.29
N GLN A 335 2.22 3.54 20.83
CA GLN A 335 1.44 2.47 20.22
C GLN A 335 0.36 3.03 19.27
N PRO A 336 -0.05 2.29 18.23
CA PRO A 336 -1.11 2.71 17.29
C PRO A 336 -2.42 3.12 17.98
N THR A 337 -2.78 2.46 19.08
CA THR A 337 -3.97 2.79 19.88
C THR A 337 -3.89 4.17 20.55
N LEU A 338 -2.69 4.62 20.92
CA LEU A 338 -2.47 5.96 21.44
C LEU A 338 -2.59 6.99 20.31
N VAL A 339 -2.05 6.68 19.13
CA VAL A 339 -2.18 7.53 17.93
C VAL A 339 -3.66 7.76 17.62
N GLU A 340 -4.44 6.69 17.50
CA GLU A 340 -5.90 6.72 17.28
C GLU A 340 -6.62 7.64 18.28
N ARG A 341 -6.31 7.51 19.57
CA ARG A 341 -6.93 8.34 20.62
C ARG A 341 -6.55 9.82 20.51
N VAL A 342 -5.30 10.11 20.12
CA VAL A 342 -4.79 11.49 20.06
C VAL A 342 -5.28 12.21 18.81
N THR A 343 -5.35 11.52 17.67
CA THR A 343 -5.80 12.08 16.39
C THR A 343 -7.32 12.02 16.23
N GLY A 344 -7.99 11.08 16.88
CA GLY A 344 -9.43 10.82 16.70
C GLY A 344 -9.76 10.11 15.39
N THR A 345 -8.76 9.59 14.69
CA THR A 345 -8.89 8.91 13.40
C THR A 345 -8.89 7.41 13.56
N LYS A 346 -9.52 6.67 12.64
CA LYS A 346 -9.32 5.23 12.55
C LYS A 346 -7.85 4.96 12.21
N THR A 347 -7.25 3.94 12.83
CA THR A 347 -5.88 3.52 12.50
C THR A 347 -5.91 2.25 11.68
N ALA A 348 -5.08 2.18 10.64
CA ALA A 348 -4.92 0.98 9.82
C ALA A 348 -4.48 -0.21 10.68
N ARG A 349 -5.00 -1.39 10.38
CA ARG A 349 -4.56 -2.63 11.04
C ARG A 349 -3.12 -2.95 10.69
N THR A 350 -2.74 -2.61 9.46
CA THR A 350 -1.38 -2.78 8.96
C THR A 350 -0.50 -1.62 9.43
N THR A 351 0.59 -1.95 10.12
CA THR A 351 1.67 -1.01 10.45
C THR A 351 2.85 -1.25 9.52
N LEU A 352 3.59 -0.19 9.19
CA LEU A 352 4.76 -0.31 8.32
C LEU A 352 6.03 -0.42 9.18
N PRO A 353 6.86 -1.46 9.00
CA PRO A 353 7.98 -1.74 9.90
C PRO A 353 9.12 -0.71 9.77
N ALA A 354 9.86 -0.51 10.86
CA ALA A 354 11.08 0.30 10.90
C ALA A 354 12.29 -0.41 10.25
N ALA A 355 12.21 -0.75 8.95
CA ALA A 355 13.23 -1.52 8.25
C ALA A 355 13.90 -0.73 7.11
N PHE A 356 14.44 0.46 7.42
CA PHE A 356 15.05 1.36 6.42
C PHE A 356 16.20 0.71 5.63
N LYS A 357 16.96 -0.20 6.25
CA LYS A 357 18.06 -0.92 5.58
C LYS A 357 17.59 -1.72 4.37
N GLU A 358 16.34 -2.21 4.38
CA GLU A 358 15.78 -2.93 3.23
C GLU A 358 15.47 -2.01 2.05
N LEU A 359 15.22 -0.73 2.32
CA LEU A 359 14.83 0.27 1.32
C LEU A 359 16.05 0.97 0.70
N GLN A 360 17.15 1.09 1.44
CA GLN A 360 18.27 1.94 1.10
C GLN A 360 18.80 1.71 -0.33
N ALA A 361 19.07 0.46 -0.70
CA ALA A 361 19.58 0.14 -2.03
C ALA A 361 18.61 0.54 -3.17
N ALA A 362 17.30 0.36 -2.97
CA ALA A 362 16.28 0.69 -3.95
C ALA A 362 16.08 2.21 -4.06
N VAL A 363 16.11 2.92 -2.93
CA VAL A 363 16.01 4.39 -2.89
C VAL A 363 17.24 5.04 -3.52
N ASP A 364 18.45 4.61 -3.15
CA ASP A 364 19.70 5.18 -3.65
C ASP A 364 19.87 4.95 -5.16
N ALA A 365 19.32 3.85 -5.69
CA ALA A 365 19.30 3.56 -7.12
C ALA A 365 18.14 4.24 -7.87
N GLY A 366 17.19 4.86 -7.17
CA GLY A 366 15.96 5.38 -7.77
C GLY A 366 15.05 4.31 -8.37
N ARG A 367 15.16 3.06 -7.93
CA ARG A 367 14.42 1.91 -8.49
C ARG A 367 13.57 1.23 -7.45
N MET A 368 12.56 1.94 -6.92
CA MET A 368 11.64 1.38 -5.93
C MET A 368 10.84 0.18 -6.44
N GLN A 369 10.69 0.03 -7.76
CA GLN A 369 10.11 -1.15 -8.40
C GLN A 369 10.91 -2.44 -8.14
N ASP A 370 12.22 -2.32 -7.91
CA ASP A 370 13.14 -3.45 -7.71
C ASP A 370 13.22 -3.91 -6.25
N LEU A 371 12.49 -3.28 -5.34
CA LEU A 371 12.49 -3.66 -3.92
C LEU A 371 12.15 -5.16 -3.76
N ASP A 372 12.97 -5.90 -3.01
CA ASP A 372 12.84 -7.35 -2.86
C ASP A 372 11.44 -7.74 -2.36
N ASN A 373 10.83 -8.77 -2.97
CA ASN A 373 9.54 -9.33 -2.55
C ASN A 373 9.57 -9.92 -1.12
N ARG A 374 10.75 -10.22 -0.59
CA ARG A 374 10.98 -10.63 0.81
C ARG A 374 11.10 -9.45 1.77
N SER A 375 11.17 -8.21 1.27
CA SER A 375 11.19 -7.02 2.13
C SER A 375 9.93 -6.98 2.99
N THR A 376 10.14 -6.85 4.28
CA THR A 376 9.06 -6.70 5.26
C THR A 376 8.29 -5.40 5.03
N VAL A 377 8.96 -4.34 4.57
CA VAL A 377 8.32 -3.08 4.19
C VAL A 377 7.43 -3.27 2.97
N LYS A 378 7.93 -3.92 1.91
CA LYS A 378 7.14 -4.19 0.69
C LYS A 378 5.89 -5.02 1.00
N GLN A 379 6.04 -6.10 1.77
CA GLN A 379 4.92 -6.95 2.18
C GLN A 379 3.89 -6.19 3.03
N ALA A 380 4.34 -5.32 3.95
CA ALA A 380 3.45 -4.48 4.73
C ALA A 380 2.69 -3.48 3.83
N MET A 381 3.35 -2.87 2.84
CA MET A 381 2.69 -1.96 1.89
C MET A 381 1.70 -2.68 0.98
N TRP A 382 1.99 -3.90 0.55
CA TRP A 382 1.04 -4.75 -0.17
C TRP A 382 -0.17 -5.12 0.68
N THR A 383 0.05 -5.44 1.96
CA THR A 383 -1.04 -5.72 2.91
C THR A 383 -1.90 -4.48 3.14
N LEU A 384 -1.27 -3.31 3.28
CA LEU A 384 -1.95 -2.02 3.37
C LEU A 384 -2.75 -1.73 2.09
N ALA A 385 -2.20 -1.98 0.91
CA ALA A 385 -2.92 -1.85 -0.36
C ALA A 385 -4.16 -2.75 -0.39
N GLY A 386 -4.08 -3.97 0.15
CA GLY A 386 -5.23 -4.87 0.33
C GLY A 386 -6.27 -4.32 1.30
N GLU A 387 -5.83 -3.78 2.44
CA GLU A 387 -6.70 -3.13 3.42
C GLU A 387 -7.41 -1.89 2.83
N LEU A 388 -6.73 -1.16 1.96
CA LEU A 388 -7.26 -0.05 1.18
C LEU A 388 -8.04 -0.50 -0.06
N GLY A 389 -8.25 -1.80 -0.29
CA GLY A 389 -8.98 -2.32 -1.46
C GLY A 389 -8.40 -1.87 -2.81
N LEU A 390 -7.08 -1.69 -2.86
CA LEU A 390 -6.33 -1.31 -4.06
C LEU A 390 -5.90 -2.52 -4.88
N VAL A 391 -5.66 -3.66 -4.23
CA VAL A 391 -5.33 -4.92 -4.91
C VAL A 391 -6.54 -5.86 -4.91
N ALA A 392 -6.78 -6.53 -6.04
CA ALA A 392 -7.77 -7.60 -6.11
C ALA A 392 -7.33 -8.80 -5.25
N ALA A 393 -8.29 -9.43 -4.55
CA ALA A 393 -8.05 -10.75 -3.99
C ALA A 393 -7.76 -11.72 -5.16
N PRO A 394 -6.81 -12.66 -5.02
CA PRO A 394 -6.46 -13.56 -6.13
C PRO A 394 -7.71 -14.33 -6.58
N ALA A 395 -8.04 -14.24 -7.87
CA ALA A 395 -9.10 -15.03 -8.48
C ALA A 395 -8.72 -16.52 -8.44
N PRO A 396 -9.68 -17.43 -8.20
CA PRO A 396 -9.40 -18.86 -8.28
C PRO A 396 -9.19 -19.24 -9.76
N ASP A 397 -7.96 -19.61 -10.12
CA ASP A 397 -7.59 -20.00 -11.48
C ASP A 397 -8.50 -21.11 -12.01
N ALA A 398 -9.20 -20.79 -13.11
CA ALA A 398 -9.98 -21.71 -13.90
C ALA A 398 -9.11 -22.31 -15.02
N THR A 399 -8.22 -23.24 -14.67
CA THR A 399 -7.73 -24.25 -15.62
C THR A 399 -7.50 -25.57 -14.90
N GLY A 400 -8.32 -26.56 -15.25
CA GLY A 400 -8.24 -27.92 -14.74
C GLY A 400 -6.96 -28.61 -15.21
N GLY A 401 -6.12 -28.97 -14.25
CA GLY A 401 -4.94 -29.81 -14.44
C GLY A 401 -4.57 -30.53 -13.15
N ARG A 402 -5.13 -31.74 -12.97
CA ARG A 402 -4.71 -32.81 -12.04
C ARG A 402 -4.40 -32.38 -10.59
N ARG A 403 -5.41 -32.48 -9.72
CA ARG A 403 -5.35 -32.29 -8.26
C ARG A 403 -4.25 -33.14 -7.60
N THR A 404 -3.08 -32.56 -7.35
CA THR A 404 -2.35 -32.84 -6.12
C THR A 404 -2.88 -31.89 -5.05
N ARG A 405 -3.49 -32.45 -3.99
CA ARG A 405 -4.03 -31.72 -2.84
C ARG A 405 -2.96 -30.77 -2.27
N ARG A 406 -3.00 -29.49 -2.65
CA ARG A 406 -2.24 -28.43 -1.98
C ARG A 406 -3.07 -27.98 -0.78
N ARG A 407 -2.62 -28.44 0.38
CA ARG A 407 -3.17 -28.18 1.72
C ARG A 407 -2.81 -26.72 2.09
N GLY A 408 -3.81 -25.95 2.50
CA GLY A 408 -3.69 -24.50 2.74
C GLY A 408 -2.70 -24.07 3.81
N ASP A 409 -2.29 -22.81 3.71
CA ASP A 409 -1.23 -22.07 4.43
C ASP A 409 -1.41 -21.89 5.95
N LYS A 410 -2.18 -22.74 6.62
CA LYS A 410 -2.08 -22.91 8.08
C LYS A 410 -1.04 -23.97 8.48
N GLY A 411 -0.46 -24.68 7.51
CA GLY A 411 0.51 -25.76 7.74
C GLY A 411 1.99 -25.39 7.59
N ALA A 412 2.34 -24.26 6.98
CA ALA A 412 3.73 -23.90 6.73
C ALA A 412 4.47 -23.49 8.02
N VAL A 413 3.82 -22.69 8.88
CA VAL A 413 4.40 -22.23 10.15
C VAL A 413 4.60 -23.39 11.14
N THR A 414 3.72 -24.40 11.13
CA THR A 414 3.87 -25.57 12.01
C THR A 414 4.96 -26.53 11.54
N LEU A 415 5.25 -26.60 10.23
CA LEU A 415 6.32 -27.45 9.70
C LEU A 415 7.71 -26.83 9.94
N GLU A 416 7.86 -25.52 9.81
CA GLU A 416 9.13 -24.83 10.08
C GLU A 416 9.48 -24.85 11.58
N PHE A 417 8.50 -24.68 12.48
CA PHE A 417 8.73 -24.84 13.92
C PHE A 417 9.07 -26.28 14.31
N ALA A 418 8.46 -27.29 13.68
CA ALA A 418 8.74 -28.70 13.97
C ALA A 418 10.14 -29.14 13.49
N ALA A 419 10.70 -28.52 12.45
CA ALA A 419 12.04 -28.81 11.95
C ALA A 419 13.13 -27.98 12.66
N MET A 420 12.84 -26.71 12.98
CA MET A 420 13.82 -25.82 13.63
C MET A 420 14.00 -26.14 15.11
N PHE A 421 12.95 -26.54 15.82
CA PHE A 421 13.03 -26.86 17.25
C PHE A 421 14.03 -27.99 17.57
N PRO A 422 14.01 -29.17 16.91
CA PRO A 422 15.01 -30.20 17.14
C PRO A 422 16.41 -29.76 16.72
N LEU A 423 16.55 -28.95 15.66
CA LEU A 423 17.85 -28.40 15.24
C LEU A 423 18.44 -27.48 16.33
N VAL A 424 17.62 -26.60 16.91
CA VAL A 424 18.03 -25.71 18.01
C VAL A 424 18.43 -26.52 19.26
N LEU A 425 17.69 -27.59 19.59
CA LEU A 425 18.06 -28.48 20.70
C LEU A 425 19.38 -29.21 20.44
N VAL A 426 19.65 -29.64 19.21
CA VAL A 426 20.93 -30.25 18.83
C VAL A 426 22.07 -29.24 18.96
N VAL A 427 21.90 -28.02 18.44
CA VAL A 427 22.92 -26.96 18.51
C VAL A 427 23.20 -26.57 19.97
N MET A 428 22.15 -26.39 20.78
CA MET A 428 22.30 -26.06 22.20
C MET A 428 22.97 -27.20 22.98
N GLY A 429 22.66 -28.45 22.63
CA GLY A 429 23.32 -29.64 23.14
C GLY A 429 24.82 -29.69 22.81
N LEU A 430 25.19 -29.37 21.57
CA LEU A 430 26.60 -29.31 21.15
C LEU A 430 27.37 -28.20 21.89
N LEU A 431 26.77 -27.01 22.04
CA LEU A 431 27.36 -25.92 22.80
C LEU A 431 27.58 -26.30 24.27
N TRP A 432 26.57 -26.91 24.90
CA TRP A 432 26.69 -27.40 26.27
C TRP A 432 27.77 -28.49 26.41
N GLN A 433 27.89 -29.37 25.43
CA GLN A 433 28.92 -30.39 25.41
C GLN A 433 30.35 -29.81 25.28
N CYS A 434 30.52 -28.72 24.52
CA CYS A 434 31.79 -27.99 24.46
C CYS A 434 32.15 -27.37 25.82
N VAL A 435 31.15 -26.81 26.52
CA VAL A 435 31.33 -26.28 27.88
C VAL A 435 31.74 -27.39 28.84
N LEU A 436 31.07 -28.54 28.81
CA LEU A 436 31.41 -29.69 29.65
C LEU A 436 32.81 -30.23 29.37
N TYR A 437 33.23 -30.26 28.10
CA TYR A 437 34.58 -30.67 27.73
C TYR A 437 35.63 -29.72 28.32
N GLY A 438 35.45 -28.40 28.15
CA GLY A 438 36.35 -27.40 28.72
C GLY A 438 36.40 -27.43 30.25
N TYR A 439 35.25 -27.61 30.89
CA TYR A 439 35.18 -27.74 32.35
C TYR A 439 35.87 -29.02 32.86
N THR A 440 35.69 -30.14 32.15
CA THR A 440 36.35 -31.41 32.48
C THR A 440 37.87 -31.29 32.32
N TYR A 441 38.35 -30.59 31.29
CA TYR A 441 39.77 -30.29 31.11
C TYR A 441 40.35 -29.49 32.29
N SER A 442 39.64 -28.44 32.71
CA SER A 442 40.04 -27.66 33.88
C SER A 442 40.07 -28.49 35.17
N LEU A 443 39.09 -29.38 35.37
CA LEU A 443 39.04 -30.28 36.53
C LEU A 443 40.19 -31.29 36.53
N ALA A 444 40.46 -31.92 35.39
CA ALA A 444 41.54 -32.89 35.25
C ALA A 444 42.91 -32.25 35.52
N GLY A 445 43.15 -31.04 35.01
CA GLY A 445 44.37 -30.28 35.29
C GLY A 445 44.54 -29.95 36.77
N ASN A 446 43.50 -29.41 37.42
CA ASN A 446 43.58 -29.07 38.84
C ASN A 446 43.76 -30.31 39.74
N ALA A 447 43.11 -31.42 39.40
CA ALA A 447 43.28 -32.69 40.09
C ALA A 447 44.71 -33.25 39.90
N ALA A 448 45.29 -33.12 38.71
CA ALA A 448 46.67 -33.53 38.46
C ALA A 448 47.67 -32.68 39.26
N ASP A 449 47.47 -31.37 39.33
CA ASP A 449 48.31 -30.47 40.14
C ASP A 449 48.30 -30.85 41.63
N GLU A 450 47.11 -31.13 42.17
CA GLU A 450 46.95 -31.52 43.58
C GLU A 450 47.55 -32.92 43.85
N ALA A 451 47.37 -33.86 42.92
CA ALA A 451 47.95 -35.20 42.98
C ALA A 451 49.49 -35.16 42.93
N ALA A 452 50.08 -34.38 42.02
CA ALA A 452 51.53 -34.24 41.89
C ALA A 452 52.17 -33.67 43.16
N ARG A 453 51.55 -32.65 43.77
CA ARG A 453 52.02 -32.04 45.02
C ARG A 453 51.93 -33.00 46.20
N ALA A 454 50.79 -33.69 46.34
CA ALA A 454 50.60 -34.66 47.43
C ALA A 454 51.59 -35.83 47.31
N ALA A 455 51.76 -36.37 46.11
CA ALA A 455 52.71 -37.44 45.83
C ALA A 455 54.16 -37.02 46.13
N THR A 456 54.57 -35.82 45.71
CA THR A 456 55.90 -35.25 46.03
C THR A 456 56.11 -35.14 47.55
N SER A 457 55.10 -34.63 48.28
CA SER A 457 55.20 -34.46 49.74
C SER A 457 55.29 -35.80 50.49
N ALA A 458 54.56 -36.81 50.01
CA ALA A 458 54.58 -38.15 50.59
C ALA A 458 55.90 -38.86 50.29
N GLU A 459 56.43 -38.72 49.07
CA GLU A 459 57.75 -39.26 48.69
C GLU A 459 58.88 -38.66 49.53
N ALA A 460 58.89 -37.33 49.73
CA ALA A 460 59.86 -36.64 50.58
C ALA A 460 59.78 -37.09 52.06
N GLY A 461 58.59 -37.46 52.53
CA GLY A 461 58.35 -37.98 53.88
C GLY A 461 58.59 -39.49 54.04
N GLY A 462 59.03 -40.21 53.00
CA GLY A 462 59.22 -41.66 53.01
C GLY A 462 57.93 -42.48 53.03
N GLY A 463 56.78 -41.87 52.70
CA GLY A 463 55.47 -42.50 52.64
C GLY A 463 55.11 -43.07 51.26
N ASP A 464 53.95 -43.72 51.17
CA ASP A 464 53.40 -44.23 49.91
C ASP A 464 52.85 -43.07 49.05
N TYR A 465 53.67 -42.61 48.11
CA TYR A 465 53.31 -41.53 47.19
C TYR A 465 52.15 -41.92 46.26
N GLY A 466 51.97 -43.20 45.95
CA GLY A 466 50.89 -43.68 45.08
C GLY A 466 49.54 -43.55 45.77
N ALA A 467 49.44 -43.96 47.03
CA ALA A 467 48.24 -43.77 47.83
C ALA A 467 47.90 -42.29 48.04
N ALA A 468 48.91 -41.45 48.30
CA ALA A 468 48.74 -40.00 48.47
C ALA A 468 48.28 -39.31 47.16
N CYS A 469 48.85 -39.72 46.03
CA CYS A 469 48.47 -39.25 44.69
C CYS A 469 46.98 -39.48 44.41
N VAL A 470 46.53 -40.73 44.55
CA VAL A 470 45.15 -41.14 44.24
C VAL A 470 44.16 -40.45 45.19
N ALA A 471 44.49 -40.39 46.49
CA ALA A 471 43.62 -39.75 47.48
C ALA A 471 43.45 -38.25 47.22
N ALA A 472 44.53 -37.54 46.87
CA ALA A 472 44.48 -36.11 46.59
C ALA A 472 43.76 -35.81 45.27
N GLY A 473 44.05 -36.57 44.21
CA GLY A 473 43.43 -36.39 42.90
C GLY A 473 41.90 -36.60 42.91
N HIS A 474 41.39 -37.48 43.78
CA HIS A 474 39.93 -37.69 43.92
C HIS A 474 39.22 -36.71 44.85
N LYS A 475 39.96 -36.00 45.72
CA LYS A 475 39.39 -35.22 46.83
C LYS A 475 38.36 -34.17 46.39
N ASN A 476 38.67 -33.45 45.31
CA ASN A 476 37.88 -32.32 44.83
C ASN A 476 37.10 -32.61 43.54
N LEU A 477 37.06 -33.87 43.08
CA LEU A 477 36.30 -34.24 41.90
C LEU A 477 34.79 -34.31 42.22
N PRO A 478 33.93 -33.58 41.50
CA PRO A 478 32.48 -33.67 41.67
C PRO A 478 31.95 -35.08 41.36
N SER A 479 30.77 -35.42 41.88
CA SER A 479 30.18 -36.77 41.80
C SER A 479 30.12 -37.37 40.38
N ALA A 480 29.84 -36.55 39.37
CA ALA A 480 29.74 -37.00 37.97
C ALA A 480 31.11 -37.31 37.32
N TRP A 481 32.23 -36.99 37.96
CA TRP A 481 33.60 -37.22 37.47
C TRP A 481 34.44 -38.14 38.38
N LYS A 482 33.82 -38.78 39.39
CA LYS A 482 34.53 -39.62 40.38
C LYS A 482 35.20 -40.88 39.80
N GLY A 483 34.84 -41.30 38.59
CA GLY A 483 35.45 -42.45 37.89
C GLY A 483 36.73 -42.11 37.11
N ALA A 484 37.50 -41.11 37.56
CA ALA A 484 38.77 -40.73 36.98
C ALA A 484 39.85 -41.79 37.23
N ASP A 485 40.73 -42.00 36.26
CA ASP A 485 41.95 -42.79 36.43
C ASP A 485 43.11 -41.83 36.78
N ILE A 486 43.83 -42.11 37.86
CA ILE A 486 44.82 -41.19 38.44
C ILE A 486 46.10 -41.98 38.70
N GLY A 487 47.17 -41.54 38.05
CA GLY A 487 48.50 -42.12 38.22
C GLY A 487 49.53 -41.04 38.51
N CYS A 488 50.47 -41.35 39.40
CA CYS A 488 51.67 -40.55 39.59
C CYS A 488 52.91 -41.42 39.39
N ALA A 489 53.93 -40.85 38.74
CA ALA A 489 55.21 -41.51 38.56
C ALA A 489 56.34 -40.49 38.70
N PRO A 490 57.47 -40.88 39.32
CA PRO A 490 58.66 -40.03 39.34
C PRO A 490 59.30 -40.01 37.94
N GLU A 491 59.48 -38.82 37.38
CA GLU A 491 60.15 -38.59 36.10
C GLU A 491 61.33 -37.62 36.31
N GLY A 492 62.51 -38.18 36.58
CA GLY A 492 63.72 -37.40 36.85
C GLY A 492 63.67 -36.68 38.21
N THR A 493 63.60 -35.34 38.18
CA THR A 493 63.49 -34.46 39.37
C THR A 493 62.07 -33.91 39.56
N VAL A 494 61.08 -34.50 38.90
CA VAL A 494 59.69 -34.06 38.95
C VAL A 494 58.81 -35.27 39.20
N MET A 495 57.91 -35.17 40.17
CA MET A 495 56.81 -36.12 40.31
C MET A 495 55.72 -35.68 39.34
N LYS A 496 55.45 -36.53 38.34
CA LYS A 496 54.43 -36.26 37.33
C LYS A 496 53.14 -36.97 37.71
N ALA A 497 52.02 -36.26 37.64
CA ALA A 497 50.68 -36.81 37.80
C ALA A 497 49.91 -36.72 36.48
N THR A 498 49.22 -37.80 36.15
CA THR A 498 48.31 -37.91 35.01
C THR A 498 46.93 -38.27 35.53
N VAL A 499 45.93 -37.47 35.16
CA VAL A 499 44.54 -37.66 35.54
C VAL A 499 43.69 -37.77 34.28
N GLU A 500 43.12 -38.94 34.03
CA GLU A 500 42.22 -39.20 32.90
C GLU A 500 40.77 -39.23 33.39
N VAL A 501 39.94 -38.31 32.90
CA VAL A 501 38.55 -38.18 33.33
C VAL A 501 37.59 -38.29 32.15
N LYS A 502 36.51 -39.03 32.33
CA LYS A 502 35.40 -39.13 31.36
C LYS A 502 34.56 -37.87 31.39
N VAL A 503 34.26 -37.30 30.22
CA VAL A 503 33.35 -36.15 30.10
C VAL A 503 31.91 -36.66 30.20
N PRO A 504 31.11 -36.22 31.19
CA PRO A 504 29.71 -36.58 31.25
C PRO A 504 28.94 -35.98 30.06
N LEU A 505 27.92 -36.69 29.60
CA LEU A 505 27.14 -36.31 28.43
C LEU A 505 25.76 -35.78 28.84
N PHE A 506 25.26 -34.85 28.06
CA PHE A 506 23.94 -34.25 28.28
C PHE A 506 22.78 -35.08 27.72
N PHE A 507 23.02 -35.99 26.77
CA PHE A 507 21.96 -36.78 26.11
C PHE A 507 21.99 -38.26 26.53
N PRO A 508 20.86 -38.83 27.01
CA PRO A 508 20.76 -40.26 27.30
C PRO A 508 20.87 -41.11 26.02
N GLY A 509 21.74 -42.13 26.01
CA GLY A 509 21.78 -43.16 24.95
C GLY A 509 22.86 -43.00 23.87
N VAL A 510 23.62 -41.88 23.85
CA VAL A 510 24.79 -41.70 22.96
C VAL A 510 26.03 -41.66 23.84
N ASN A 511 26.91 -42.67 23.75
CA ASN A 511 28.16 -42.72 24.52
C ASN A 511 29.38 -42.79 23.58
N PRO A 512 29.93 -41.65 23.16
CA PRO A 512 31.15 -41.62 22.34
C PRO A 512 32.43 -41.86 23.16
N GLY A 513 32.34 -42.01 24.49
CA GLY A 513 33.49 -42.39 25.32
C GLY A 513 34.58 -41.34 25.45
N TRP A 514 34.27 -40.06 25.31
CA TRP A 514 35.27 -38.99 25.36
C TRP A 514 35.93 -38.87 26.73
N LYS A 515 37.25 -38.85 26.69
CA LYS A 515 38.12 -38.69 27.85
C LYS A 515 38.99 -37.47 27.68
N VAL A 516 39.31 -36.84 28.80
CA VAL A 516 40.24 -35.72 28.87
C VAL A 516 41.35 -36.11 29.83
N THR A 517 42.59 -35.85 29.41
CA THR A 517 43.78 -36.11 30.21
C THR A 517 44.35 -34.78 30.67
N GLY A 518 44.48 -34.61 31.99
CA GLY A 518 45.25 -33.53 32.60
C GLY A 518 46.60 -34.07 33.07
N GLU A 519 47.67 -33.30 32.86
CA GLU A 519 49.01 -33.62 33.33
C GLU A 519 49.59 -32.45 34.12
N ALA A 520 50.28 -32.76 35.21
CA ALA A 520 50.96 -31.78 36.05
C ALA A 520 52.25 -32.37 36.63
N GLY A 521 53.18 -31.51 37.03
CA GLY A 521 54.45 -31.90 37.61
C GLY A 521 54.82 -31.03 38.79
N ALA A 522 55.34 -31.63 39.86
CA ALA A 522 55.91 -30.94 41.01
C ALA A 522 57.35 -31.40 41.23
N ALA A 523 58.27 -30.45 41.46
CA ALA A 523 59.69 -30.76 41.63
C ALA A 523 59.93 -31.57 42.91
N THR A 524 60.67 -32.67 42.81
CA THR A 524 61.08 -33.48 43.96
C THR A 524 62.39 -32.94 44.51
N GLU A 525 62.38 -32.52 45.77
CA GLU A 525 63.62 -32.21 46.48
C GLU A 525 64.33 -33.53 46.78
N LYS A 526 65.27 -33.94 45.91
CA LYS A 526 66.29 -34.89 46.34
C LYS A 526 67.02 -34.25 47.50
N ALA A 527 66.87 -34.81 48.69
CA ALA A 527 67.77 -34.55 49.80
C ALA A 527 69.21 -34.74 49.29
N GLN A 528 69.90 -33.64 49.01
CA GLN A 528 71.35 -33.63 48.95
C GLN A 528 71.81 -33.99 50.36
N GLY A 529 72.05 -35.29 50.56
CA GLY A 529 72.73 -35.78 51.74
C GLY A 529 74.12 -35.16 51.82
N GLN A 530 74.53 -34.91 53.07
CA GLN A 530 75.94 -34.89 53.47
C GLN A 530 76.69 -36.11 52.92
#